data_AF-A0A7Z9IGH1-F1
#
_entry.id   AF-A0A7Z9IGH1-F1
#
_cell.length_a   1.000
_cell.length_b   1.000
_cell.length_c   1.000
_cell.angle_alpha   90.00
_cell.angle_beta   90.00
_cell.angle_gamma   90.00
#
_symmetry.space_group_name_H-M   'P 1'
#
loop_
_entity.id
_entity.type
_entity.pdbx_description
1 polymer ?
#
loop_
_entity_poly.entity_id
_entity_poly.type
_entity_poly.pdbx_seq_one_letter_code
_entity_poly.pdbx_strand_id
1 'polypeptide(L)'
;MPIAPQFHLEHMHELAMQMRRAPEKIKLKQIKAVEDVLQEIEGNTLYPLDYIVFRITKYRSDNVDQPMLFGHALLGDLVSLIAIVTWTLQLPSDGMLTVKEAASFLSVSPRTVSRLRREGLVFFWVVENGKKRLGCTEKMLSRFQNQNSKRLESASRFSRLTRTEKQQIVIASMHYSGSGRSLNDVASELAKKTGRGHETIRSLLQSVEQTSQSLNSKKPLSKQNAKVIERARRYGITWNVLAKRFNKSVGSLQKAVVRLRATRLKQLNISYVKLDVFQRDDAEEVILSPLAVKKLLPPVLLIDPLHFGFDSEMQVQANETAMVSAMHLLRRRAKLSIQQLPYSPKGEVIDRIETDLRWSYLLQQQLVLFAIQPCIAVAIQHIGRPLHELPPLEVIGIINEVISIANDSCGSLDPSKGQSTTRTPAATLDRTLSKSNTLKVQDRAATRLKIPSIQLPFKQLVPWSYLIPDKEQSGISAMHLGWNGYPKTVDEISIELGKSSNWVRRQL
;
A
#
# COMPACT_ATOMS: atom_id res chain seq x y z
N MET A 1 -32.84 -9.52 -19.03
CA MET A 1 -32.89 -10.98 -19.28
C MET A 1 -33.05 -11.70 -17.96
N PRO A 2 -33.93 -12.72 -17.86
CA PRO A 2 -33.97 -13.54 -16.65
C PRO A 2 -32.61 -14.23 -16.51
N ILE A 3 -32.01 -14.10 -15.32
CA ILE A 3 -30.70 -14.66 -14.99
C ILE A 3 -30.75 -16.17 -15.21
N ALA A 4 -29.74 -16.73 -15.88
CA ALA A 4 -29.61 -18.18 -16.04
C ALA A 4 -29.64 -18.86 -14.66
N PRO A 5 -30.26 -20.05 -14.52
CA PRO A 5 -30.26 -20.78 -13.27
C PRO A 5 -28.82 -21.02 -12.83
N GLN A 6 -28.46 -20.53 -11.64
CA GLN A 6 -27.11 -20.60 -11.09
C GLN A 6 -27.16 -21.50 -9.87
N PHE A 7 -26.44 -22.61 -9.92
CA PHE A 7 -26.31 -23.56 -8.81
C PHE A 7 -25.03 -23.27 -8.02
N HIS A 8 -25.11 -23.38 -6.71
CA HIS A 8 -23.98 -23.28 -5.79
C HIS A 8 -23.51 -24.67 -5.33
N LEU A 9 -24.41 -25.65 -5.35
CA LEU A 9 -24.21 -27.03 -4.94
C LEU A 9 -24.28 -27.93 -6.18
N GLU A 10 -23.18 -28.59 -6.51
CA GLU A 10 -23.06 -29.48 -7.68
C GLU A 10 -24.12 -30.60 -7.67
N HIS A 11 -24.32 -31.24 -6.52
CA HIS A 11 -25.34 -32.27 -6.31
C HIS A 11 -26.77 -31.81 -6.66
N MET A 12 -27.10 -30.53 -6.40
CA MET A 12 -28.42 -29.99 -6.75
C MET A 12 -28.56 -29.73 -8.24
N HIS A 13 -27.46 -29.40 -8.92
CA HIS A 13 -27.43 -29.30 -10.37
C HIS A 13 -27.65 -30.67 -11.02
N GLU A 14 -26.97 -31.70 -10.54
CA GLU A 14 -27.13 -33.07 -11.02
C GLU A 14 -28.57 -33.57 -10.85
N LEU A 15 -29.16 -33.37 -9.66
CA LEU A 15 -30.55 -33.71 -9.37
C LEU A 15 -31.50 -32.99 -10.35
N ALA A 16 -31.27 -31.71 -10.63
CA ALA A 16 -32.07 -30.96 -11.60
C ALA A 16 -31.98 -31.55 -13.01
N MET A 17 -30.80 -31.98 -13.44
CA MET A 17 -30.58 -32.59 -14.75
C MET A 17 -31.22 -33.99 -14.86
N GLN A 18 -31.24 -34.76 -13.77
CA GLN A 18 -31.96 -36.03 -13.69
C GLN A 18 -33.49 -35.83 -13.76
N MET A 19 -34.03 -34.93 -12.93
CA MET A 19 -35.46 -34.59 -12.92
C MET A 19 -35.95 -34.06 -14.27
N ARG A 20 -35.11 -33.30 -14.98
CA ARG A 20 -35.39 -32.81 -16.33
C ARG A 20 -35.68 -33.94 -17.34
N ARG A 21 -35.17 -35.15 -17.13
CA ARG A 21 -35.36 -36.30 -18.03
C ARG A 21 -36.58 -37.17 -17.66
N ALA A 22 -37.21 -36.93 -16.50
CA ALA A 22 -38.35 -37.71 -16.06
C ALA A 22 -39.60 -37.49 -16.93
N PRO A 23 -40.55 -38.45 -16.98
CA PRO A 23 -41.86 -38.27 -17.58
C PRO A 23 -42.61 -37.06 -16.99
N GLU A 24 -43.45 -36.41 -17.79
CA GLU A 24 -44.17 -35.18 -17.41
C GLU A 24 -44.97 -35.33 -16.10
N LYS A 25 -45.70 -36.44 -15.94
CA LYS A 25 -46.46 -36.74 -14.72
C LYS A 25 -45.59 -36.80 -13.47
N ILE A 26 -44.35 -37.26 -13.59
CA ILE A 26 -43.38 -37.34 -12.48
C ILE A 26 -42.79 -35.97 -12.19
N LYS A 27 -42.42 -35.20 -13.22
CA LYS A 27 -41.93 -33.83 -13.08
C LYS A 27 -42.89 -32.96 -12.28
N LEU A 28 -44.19 -33.00 -12.59
CA LEU A 28 -45.20 -32.21 -11.88
C LEU A 28 -45.32 -32.61 -10.39
N LYS A 29 -45.19 -33.90 -10.06
CA LYS A 29 -45.20 -34.37 -8.67
C LYS A 29 -43.95 -33.89 -7.92
N GLN A 30 -42.78 -34.01 -8.54
CA GLN A 30 -41.52 -33.61 -7.93
C GLN A 30 -41.41 -32.08 -7.77
N ILE A 31 -41.93 -31.30 -8.72
CA ILE A 31 -42.01 -29.83 -8.58
C ILE A 31 -42.82 -29.45 -7.33
N LYS A 32 -43.99 -30.06 -7.11
CA LYS A 32 -44.77 -29.83 -5.88
C LYS A 32 -43.98 -30.22 -4.63
N ALA A 33 -43.28 -31.35 -4.66
CA ALA A 33 -42.43 -31.76 -3.53
C ALA A 33 -41.29 -30.76 -3.26
N VAL A 34 -40.72 -30.14 -4.29
CA VAL A 34 -39.71 -29.07 -4.13
C VAL A 34 -40.34 -27.81 -3.52
N GLU A 35 -41.55 -27.43 -3.92
CA GLU A 35 -42.29 -26.31 -3.31
C GLU A 35 -42.56 -26.54 -1.82
N ASP A 36 -42.86 -27.78 -1.42
CA ASP A 36 -43.06 -28.14 -0.01
C ASP A 36 -41.73 -28.09 0.76
N VAL A 37 -40.66 -28.64 0.19
CA VAL A 37 -39.31 -28.60 0.80
C VAL A 37 -38.81 -27.16 0.97
N LEU A 38 -39.07 -26.28 -0.01
CA LEU A 38 -38.75 -24.85 0.08
C LEU A 38 -39.43 -24.14 1.26
N GLN A 39 -40.57 -24.65 1.73
CA GLN A 39 -41.29 -24.09 2.88
C GLN A 39 -40.71 -24.54 4.22
N GLU A 40 -40.05 -25.70 4.25
CA GLU A 40 -39.51 -26.29 5.48
C GLU A 40 -38.05 -25.94 5.73
N ILE A 41 -37.30 -25.57 4.69
CA ILE A 41 -35.87 -25.28 4.82
C ILE A 41 -35.64 -23.93 5.51
N GLU A 42 -34.96 -24.01 6.65
CA GLU A 42 -34.35 -22.87 7.32
C GLU A 42 -32.96 -22.55 6.76
N GLY A 43 -32.70 -21.28 6.48
CA GLY A 43 -31.48 -20.85 5.77
C GLY A 43 -30.16 -21.06 6.52
N ASN A 44 -30.17 -21.12 7.85
CA ASN A 44 -28.95 -21.28 8.67
C ASN A 44 -28.70 -22.73 9.13
N THR A 45 -29.46 -23.69 8.62
CA THR A 45 -29.42 -25.10 9.03
C THR A 45 -28.74 -25.94 7.94
N LEU A 46 -28.05 -27.01 8.36
CA LEU A 46 -27.42 -27.99 7.46
C LEU A 46 -28.37 -29.17 7.23
N TYR A 47 -28.51 -29.60 5.97
CA TYR A 47 -29.38 -30.71 5.57
C TYR A 47 -28.56 -31.79 4.85
N PRO A 48 -28.67 -33.07 5.25
CA PRO A 48 -28.07 -34.15 4.47
C PRO A 48 -28.62 -34.20 3.04
N LEU A 49 -27.77 -34.48 2.05
CA LEU A 49 -28.20 -34.59 0.65
C LEU A 49 -29.31 -35.65 0.46
N ASP A 50 -29.15 -36.84 1.06
CA ASP A 50 -30.14 -37.92 0.94
C ASP A 50 -31.53 -37.51 1.46
N TYR A 51 -31.58 -36.71 2.53
CA TYR A 51 -32.85 -36.16 3.02
C TYR A 51 -33.56 -35.33 1.94
N ILE A 52 -32.83 -34.44 1.26
CA ILE A 52 -33.40 -33.61 0.20
C ILE A 52 -33.82 -34.45 -1.02
N VAL A 53 -32.97 -35.38 -1.45
CA VAL A 53 -33.26 -36.28 -2.57
C VAL A 53 -34.50 -37.13 -2.28
N PHE A 54 -34.59 -37.73 -1.08
CA PHE A 54 -35.73 -38.52 -0.64
C PHE A 54 -37.01 -37.70 -0.57
N ARG A 55 -36.95 -36.49 -0.04
CA ARG A 55 -38.12 -35.62 0.05
C ARG A 55 -38.70 -35.27 -1.32
N ILE A 56 -37.84 -35.04 -2.32
CA ILE A 56 -38.22 -34.65 -3.68
C ILE A 56 -38.63 -35.87 -4.53
N THR A 57 -37.83 -36.94 -4.50
CA THR A 57 -37.96 -38.07 -5.44
C THR A 57 -38.61 -39.32 -4.84
N LYS A 58 -38.71 -39.40 -3.51
CA LYS A 58 -39.10 -40.59 -2.72
C LYS A 58 -38.15 -41.79 -2.85
N TYR A 59 -36.98 -41.60 -3.45
CA TYR A 59 -35.91 -42.57 -3.51
C TYR A 59 -34.92 -42.35 -2.36
N ARG A 60 -34.42 -43.42 -1.74
CA ARG A 60 -33.34 -43.38 -0.73
C ARG A 60 -32.08 -44.00 -1.31
N SER A 61 -30.94 -43.36 -1.08
CA SER A 61 -29.63 -43.91 -1.40
C SER A 61 -29.05 -44.62 -0.19
N ASP A 62 -28.43 -45.79 -0.39
CA ASP A 62 -27.82 -46.59 0.70
C ASP A 62 -26.42 -46.07 1.11
N ASN A 63 -26.00 -44.89 0.61
CA ASN A 63 -24.69 -44.31 0.88
C ASN A 63 -24.61 -43.71 2.30
N VAL A 64 -23.68 -44.23 3.10
CA VAL A 64 -23.48 -43.87 4.52
C VAL A 64 -22.81 -42.51 4.73
N ASP A 65 -22.01 -42.05 3.77
CA ASP A 65 -21.33 -40.76 3.81
C ASP A 65 -21.98 -39.77 2.83
N GLN A 66 -22.68 -38.77 3.36
CA GLN A 66 -23.49 -37.83 2.59
C GLN A 66 -23.07 -36.38 2.86
N PRO A 67 -22.89 -35.54 1.82
CA PRO A 67 -22.54 -34.15 2.02
C PRO A 67 -23.68 -33.40 2.72
N MET A 68 -23.31 -32.51 3.64
CA MET A 68 -24.22 -31.60 4.32
C MET A 68 -24.39 -30.32 3.51
N LEU A 69 -25.65 -29.98 3.18
CA LEU A 69 -26.02 -28.84 2.35
C LEU A 69 -26.44 -27.67 3.24
N PHE A 70 -25.82 -26.50 3.04
CA PHE A 70 -26.20 -25.29 3.76
C PHE A 70 -27.52 -24.71 3.22
N GLY A 71 -28.50 -24.52 4.10
CA GLY A 71 -29.86 -24.12 3.75
C GLY A 71 -29.94 -22.88 2.86
N HIS A 72 -29.11 -21.85 3.11
CA HIS A 72 -29.13 -20.63 2.30
C HIS A 72 -28.74 -20.87 0.83
N ALA A 73 -27.74 -21.74 0.59
CA ALA A 73 -27.34 -22.11 -0.76
C ALA A 73 -28.41 -23.02 -1.40
N LEU A 74 -28.98 -23.92 -0.61
CA LEU A 74 -30.01 -24.86 -1.04
C LEU A 74 -31.30 -24.17 -1.53
N LEU A 75 -31.77 -23.12 -0.84
CA LEU A 75 -32.97 -22.38 -1.26
C LEU A 75 -32.87 -21.84 -2.69
N GLY A 76 -31.74 -21.19 -3.04
CA GLY A 76 -31.52 -20.65 -4.37
C GLY A 76 -31.38 -21.73 -5.45
N ASP A 77 -30.77 -22.85 -5.09
CA ASP A 77 -30.57 -23.98 -5.99
C ASP A 77 -31.86 -24.75 -6.27
N LEU A 78 -32.75 -24.88 -5.27
CA LEU A 78 -34.09 -25.46 -5.44
C LEU A 78 -34.98 -24.61 -6.36
N VAL A 79 -34.91 -23.28 -6.25
CA VAL A 79 -35.59 -22.37 -7.20
C VAL A 79 -35.04 -22.55 -8.62
N SER A 80 -33.72 -22.69 -8.75
CA SER A 80 -33.05 -22.94 -10.03
C SER A 80 -33.42 -24.29 -10.62
N LEU A 81 -33.57 -25.32 -9.79
CA LEU A 81 -34.05 -26.66 -10.17
C LEU A 81 -35.48 -26.59 -10.73
N ILE A 82 -36.42 -25.92 -10.06
CA ILE A 82 -37.78 -25.72 -10.58
C ILE A 82 -37.72 -25.03 -11.95
N ALA A 83 -36.89 -24.00 -12.11
CA ALA A 83 -36.76 -23.28 -13.37
C ALA A 83 -36.23 -24.19 -14.52
N ILE A 84 -35.29 -25.09 -14.26
CA ILE A 84 -34.81 -26.04 -15.28
C ILE A 84 -35.88 -27.04 -15.68
N VAL A 85 -36.58 -27.62 -14.69
CA VAL A 85 -37.58 -28.66 -14.97
C VAL A 85 -38.80 -28.08 -15.68
N THR A 86 -39.31 -26.95 -15.20
CA THR A 86 -40.47 -26.25 -15.81
C THR A 86 -40.18 -25.75 -17.22
N TRP A 87 -38.92 -25.45 -17.56
CA TRP A 87 -38.54 -25.13 -18.94
C TRP A 87 -38.83 -26.27 -19.92
N THR A 88 -38.90 -27.53 -19.48
CA THR A 88 -39.25 -28.66 -20.35
C THR A 88 -40.75 -28.93 -20.46
N LEU A 89 -41.57 -28.21 -19.70
CA LEU A 89 -43.02 -28.38 -19.66
C LEU A 89 -43.73 -27.28 -20.46
N GLN A 90 -45.00 -27.52 -20.80
CA GLN A 90 -45.89 -26.53 -21.42
C GLN A 90 -46.96 -26.08 -20.41
N LEU A 91 -46.52 -25.40 -19.35
CA LEU A 91 -47.44 -24.91 -18.32
C LEU A 91 -48.27 -23.71 -18.84
N PRO A 92 -49.58 -23.65 -18.63
CA PRO A 92 -50.40 -22.50 -19.01
C PRO A 92 -50.05 -21.27 -18.16
N SER A 93 -50.20 -20.07 -18.74
CA SER A 93 -49.98 -18.80 -18.04
C SER A 93 -51.16 -18.30 -17.20
N ASP A 94 -52.25 -19.07 -17.15
CA ASP A 94 -53.47 -18.68 -16.46
C ASP A 94 -53.23 -18.56 -14.94
N GLY A 95 -53.69 -17.47 -14.33
CA GLY A 95 -53.47 -17.13 -12.92
C GLY A 95 -52.01 -16.87 -12.51
N MET A 96 -51.08 -16.64 -13.46
CA MET A 96 -49.65 -16.48 -13.20
C MET A 96 -49.15 -15.05 -13.45
N LEU A 97 -48.81 -14.34 -12.36
CA LEU A 97 -48.32 -12.96 -12.36
C LEU A 97 -46.95 -12.84 -13.02
N THR A 98 -46.74 -11.78 -13.78
CA THR A 98 -45.44 -11.46 -14.39
C THR A 98 -44.44 -10.96 -13.35
N VAL A 99 -43.14 -10.92 -13.71
CA VAL A 99 -42.10 -10.35 -12.83
C VAL A 99 -42.39 -8.89 -12.45
N LYS A 100 -43.02 -8.12 -13.36
CA LYS A 100 -43.40 -6.72 -13.09
C LYS A 100 -44.56 -6.64 -12.11
N GLU A 101 -45.60 -7.44 -12.32
CA GLU A 101 -46.76 -7.52 -11.41
C GLU A 101 -46.34 -8.02 -10.03
N ALA A 102 -45.50 -9.04 -9.94
CA ALA A 102 -44.94 -9.53 -8.68
C ALA A 102 -44.11 -8.45 -7.95
N ALA A 103 -43.36 -7.62 -8.69
CA ALA A 103 -42.61 -6.50 -8.11
C ALA A 103 -43.56 -5.45 -7.53
N SER A 104 -44.64 -5.13 -8.24
CA SER A 104 -45.70 -4.22 -7.76
C SER A 104 -46.42 -4.79 -6.53
N PHE A 105 -46.79 -6.08 -6.55
CA PHE A 105 -47.45 -6.77 -5.45
C PHE A 105 -46.61 -6.71 -4.16
N LEU A 106 -45.30 -6.96 -4.27
CA LEU A 106 -44.38 -6.91 -3.14
C LEU A 106 -43.86 -5.51 -2.81
N SER A 107 -44.27 -4.46 -3.55
CA SER A 107 -43.77 -3.08 -3.40
C SER A 107 -42.22 -2.96 -3.47
N VAL A 108 -41.59 -3.72 -4.37
CA VAL A 108 -40.13 -3.72 -4.57
C VAL A 108 -39.76 -3.50 -6.03
N SER A 109 -38.47 -3.26 -6.32
CA SER A 109 -38.02 -3.13 -7.71
C SER A 109 -37.91 -4.51 -8.41
N PRO A 110 -38.06 -4.59 -9.75
CA PRO A 110 -37.86 -5.85 -10.49
C PRO A 110 -36.48 -6.50 -10.27
N ARG A 111 -35.45 -5.70 -9.98
CA ARG A 111 -34.11 -6.21 -9.62
C ARG A 111 -34.10 -6.88 -8.25
N THR A 112 -34.92 -6.40 -7.31
CA THR A 112 -35.10 -7.02 -6.00
C THR A 112 -35.82 -8.35 -6.14
N VAL A 113 -36.83 -8.46 -7.00
CA VAL A 113 -37.47 -9.75 -7.31
C VAL A 113 -36.44 -10.77 -7.80
N SER A 114 -35.53 -10.40 -8.71
CA SER A 114 -34.44 -11.29 -9.14
C SER A 114 -33.53 -11.75 -7.99
N ARG A 115 -33.33 -10.92 -6.95
CA ARG A 115 -32.56 -11.30 -5.76
C ARG A 115 -33.37 -12.22 -4.85
N LEU A 116 -34.65 -11.91 -4.60
CA LEU A 116 -35.54 -12.73 -3.77
C LEU A 116 -35.70 -14.14 -4.35
N ARG A 117 -35.58 -14.30 -5.67
CA ARG A 117 -35.55 -15.63 -6.31
C ARG A 117 -34.39 -16.51 -5.85
N ARG A 118 -33.24 -15.94 -5.48
CA ARG A 118 -32.13 -16.70 -4.88
C ARG A 118 -32.38 -17.07 -3.42
N GLU A 119 -33.38 -16.44 -2.80
CA GLU A 119 -33.72 -16.58 -1.39
C GLU A 119 -34.98 -17.45 -1.21
N GLY A 120 -35.45 -18.13 -2.26
CA GLY A 120 -36.60 -19.05 -2.20
C GLY A 120 -37.86 -18.60 -2.93
N LEU A 121 -37.89 -17.41 -3.55
CA LEU A 121 -39.05 -16.96 -4.33
C LEU A 121 -39.13 -17.71 -5.67
N VAL A 122 -40.09 -18.62 -5.82
CA VAL A 122 -40.23 -19.47 -7.00
C VAL A 122 -40.91 -18.75 -8.16
N PHE A 123 -40.37 -18.94 -9.37
CA PHE A 123 -41.02 -18.61 -10.63
C PHE A 123 -40.97 -19.82 -11.57
N PHE A 124 -42.06 -20.03 -12.29
CA PHE A 124 -42.26 -21.11 -13.26
C PHE A 124 -42.08 -20.56 -14.67
N TRP A 125 -41.59 -21.40 -15.58
CA TRP A 125 -41.75 -21.11 -17.01
C TRP A 125 -43.15 -21.50 -17.46
N VAL A 126 -43.90 -20.52 -17.94
CA VAL A 126 -45.25 -20.65 -18.47
C VAL A 126 -45.30 -20.20 -19.92
N VAL A 127 -46.22 -20.76 -20.70
CA VAL A 127 -46.45 -20.41 -22.10
C VAL A 127 -47.59 -19.42 -22.19
N GLU A 128 -47.31 -18.25 -22.74
CA GLU A 128 -48.27 -17.19 -23.03
C GLU A 128 -48.13 -16.81 -24.51
N ASN A 129 -49.21 -16.92 -25.29
CA ASN A 129 -49.21 -16.60 -26.73
C ASN A 129 -48.07 -17.31 -27.50
N GLY A 130 -47.81 -18.59 -27.19
CA GLY A 130 -46.75 -19.38 -27.81
C GLY A 130 -45.32 -19.02 -27.36
N LYS A 131 -45.13 -18.04 -26.49
CA LYS A 131 -43.82 -17.63 -25.95
C LYS A 131 -43.68 -18.02 -24.48
N LYS A 132 -42.49 -18.47 -24.09
CA LYS A 132 -42.18 -18.77 -22.68
C LYS A 132 -41.85 -17.50 -21.90
N ARG A 133 -42.51 -17.31 -20.76
CA ARG A 133 -42.18 -16.27 -19.78
C ARG A 133 -42.15 -16.84 -18.38
N LEU A 134 -41.57 -16.06 -17.45
CA LEU A 134 -41.63 -16.39 -16.03
C LEU A 134 -42.97 -15.95 -15.44
N GLY A 135 -43.58 -16.83 -14.65
CA GLY A 135 -44.83 -16.61 -13.94
C GLY A 135 -44.75 -17.06 -12.48
N CYS A 136 -45.46 -16.39 -11.59
CA CYS A 136 -45.61 -16.77 -10.19
C CYS A 136 -47.08 -16.65 -9.78
N THR A 137 -47.61 -17.61 -9.02
CA THR A 137 -48.97 -17.51 -8.50
C THR A 137 -49.04 -16.53 -7.34
N GLU A 138 -50.17 -15.85 -7.19
CA GLU A 138 -50.43 -14.94 -6.07
C GLU A 138 -50.29 -15.65 -4.71
N LYS A 139 -50.75 -16.90 -4.62
CA LYS A 139 -50.61 -17.74 -3.42
C LYS A 139 -49.15 -17.88 -2.95
N MET A 140 -48.19 -18.02 -3.88
CA MET A 140 -46.78 -18.11 -3.51
C MET A 140 -46.19 -16.76 -3.11
N LEU A 141 -46.59 -15.67 -3.78
CA LEU A 141 -46.15 -14.32 -3.41
C LEU A 141 -46.62 -13.94 -2.01
N SER A 142 -47.90 -14.15 -1.70
CA SER A 142 -48.46 -13.88 -0.37
C SER A 142 -47.79 -14.73 0.71
N ARG A 143 -47.49 -16.00 0.43
CA ARG A 143 -46.76 -16.88 1.36
C ARG A 143 -45.33 -16.41 1.60
N PHE A 144 -44.59 -16.08 0.54
CA PHE A 144 -43.23 -15.55 0.65
C PHE A 144 -43.20 -14.22 1.41
N GLN A 145 -44.21 -13.37 1.21
CA GLN A 145 -44.37 -12.11 1.92
C GLN A 145 -44.57 -12.31 3.42
N ASN A 146 -45.44 -13.25 3.82
CA ASN A 146 -45.69 -13.56 5.23
C ASN A 146 -44.43 -14.09 5.93
N GLN A 147 -43.64 -14.92 5.26
CA GLN A 147 -42.39 -15.46 5.82
C GLN A 147 -41.26 -14.42 5.89
N ASN A 148 -41.24 -13.40 5.02
CA ASN A 148 -40.14 -12.44 4.89
C ASN A 148 -40.52 -10.97 5.17
N SER A 149 -41.62 -10.72 5.90
CA SER A 149 -42.22 -9.40 6.13
C SER A 149 -41.23 -8.32 6.58
N LYS A 150 -40.44 -8.58 7.63
CA LYS A 150 -39.42 -7.64 8.16
C LYS A 150 -38.36 -7.22 7.12
N ARG A 151 -38.00 -8.14 6.21
CA ARG A 151 -36.98 -7.90 5.17
C ARG A 151 -37.56 -7.12 3.99
N LEU A 152 -38.82 -7.39 3.62
CA LEU A 152 -39.53 -6.68 2.56
C LEU A 152 -39.81 -5.22 2.95
N GLU A 153 -40.14 -4.94 4.21
CA GLU A 153 -40.24 -3.57 4.74
C GLU A 153 -38.92 -2.79 4.65
N SER A 154 -37.80 -3.47 4.84
CA SER A 154 -36.47 -2.86 4.67
C SER A 154 -36.16 -2.61 3.19
N ALA A 155 -36.59 -3.51 2.30
CA ALA A 155 -36.37 -3.40 0.85
C ALA A 155 -37.21 -2.29 0.19
N SER A 156 -38.45 -2.06 0.66
CA SER A 156 -39.32 -1.00 0.15
C SER A 156 -38.79 0.42 0.44
N ARG A 157 -38.02 0.60 1.52
CA ARG A 157 -37.31 1.85 1.84
C ARG A 157 -36.23 2.23 0.82
N PHE A 158 -35.75 1.27 0.01
CA PHE A 158 -34.80 1.51 -1.10
C PHE A 158 -35.49 1.98 -2.40
N SER A 159 -36.69 2.55 -2.31
CA SER A 159 -37.34 3.19 -3.45
C SER A 159 -36.50 4.36 -4.00
N ARG A 160 -36.54 4.56 -5.32
CA ARG A 160 -35.80 5.63 -6.00
C ARG A 160 -36.32 6.99 -5.54
N LEU A 161 -35.41 7.91 -5.21
CA LEU A 161 -35.75 9.30 -4.92
C LEU A 161 -36.46 9.94 -6.11
N THR A 162 -37.62 10.54 -5.86
CA THR A 162 -38.36 11.31 -6.86
C THR A 162 -37.62 12.61 -7.20
N ARG A 163 -37.98 13.26 -8.31
CA ARG A 163 -37.32 14.52 -8.72
C ARG A 163 -37.53 15.64 -7.70
N THR A 164 -38.70 15.68 -7.06
CA THR A 164 -39.05 16.65 -6.02
C THR A 164 -38.26 16.39 -4.73
N GLU A 165 -38.16 15.14 -4.28
CA GLU A 165 -37.36 14.77 -3.11
C GLU A 165 -35.87 15.10 -3.30
N LYS A 166 -35.32 14.86 -4.50
CA LYS A 166 -33.93 15.22 -4.80
C LYS A 166 -33.69 16.72 -4.64
N GLN A 167 -34.60 17.55 -5.16
CA GLN A 167 -34.49 19.00 -5.04
C GLN A 167 -34.58 19.46 -3.58
N GLN A 168 -35.51 18.91 -2.80
CA GLN A 168 -35.64 19.22 -1.38
C GLN A 168 -34.38 18.86 -0.57
N ILE A 169 -33.77 17.69 -0.83
CA ILE A 169 -32.53 17.26 -0.16
C ILE A 169 -31.36 18.19 -0.52
N VAL A 170 -31.25 18.62 -1.78
CA VAL A 170 -30.21 19.56 -2.22
C VAL A 170 -30.39 20.92 -1.53
N ILE A 171 -31.60 21.49 -1.55
CA ILE A 171 -31.88 22.77 -0.87
C ILE A 171 -31.59 22.67 0.63
N ALA A 172 -32.06 21.61 1.29
CA ALA A 172 -31.82 21.38 2.70
C ALA A 172 -30.33 21.29 3.04
N SER A 173 -29.52 20.68 2.16
CA SER A 173 -28.07 20.57 2.36
C SER A 173 -27.35 21.92 2.24
N MET A 174 -27.86 22.85 1.44
CA MET A 174 -27.26 24.17 1.25
C MET A 174 -27.36 25.05 2.50
N HIS A 175 -28.34 24.82 3.39
CA HIS A 175 -28.40 25.49 4.69
C HIS A 175 -27.22 25.15 5.61
N TYR A 176 -26.50 24.06 5.34
CA TYR A 176 -25.29 23.68 6.07
C TYR A 176 -24.01 24.25 5.42
N SER A 177 -24.13 24.99 4.31
CA SER A 177 -23.02 25.69 3.67
C SER A 177 -22.37 26.68 4.64
N GLY A 178 -21.04 26.66 4.74
CA GLY A 178 -20.29 27.55 5.65
C GLY A 178 -20.25 27.12 7.11
N SER A 179 -21.00 26.09 7.51
CA SER A 179 -20.98 25.55 8.90
C SER A 179 -19.73 24.75 9.25
N GLY A 180 -18.88 24.44 8.27
CA GLY A 180 -17.69 23.61 8.43
C GLY A 180 -17.96 22.10 8.58
N ARG A 181 -19.22 21.66 8.53
CA ARG A 181 -19.60 20.23 8.57
C ARG A 181 -19.20 19.52 7.28
N SER A 182 -18.79 18.25 7.40
CA SER A 182 -18.43 17.46 6.22
C SER A 182 -19.66 16.97 5.47
N LEU A 183 -19.53 16.71 4.18
CA LEU A 183 -20.57 16.09 3.34
C LEU A 183 -21.16 14.82 3.99
N ASN A 184 -20.33 14.02 4.67
CA ASN A 184 -20.79 12.82 5.37
C ASN A 184 -21.67 13.13 6.58
N ASP A 185 -21.35 14.18 7.33
CA ASP A 185 -22.11 14.61 8.51
C ASP A 185 -23.48 15.15 8.08
N VAL A 186 -23.48 15.98 7.03
CA VAL A 186 -24.72 16.53 6.44
C VAL A 186 -25.58 15.41 5.85
N ALA A 187 -24.96 14.42 5.17
CA ALA A 187 -25.68 13.25 4.67
C ALA A 187 -26.32 12.42 5.80
N SER A 188 -25.66 12.31 6.96
CA SER A 188 -26.20 11.61 8.14
C SER A 188 -27.38 12.33 8.77
N GLU A 189 -27.30 13.64 8.90
CA GLU A 189 -28.38 14.44 9.47
C GLU A 189 -29.61 14.46 8.56
N LEU A 190 -29.41 14.60 7.24
CA LEU A 190 -30.50 14.55 6.27
C LEU A 190 -31.11 13.15 6.15
N ALA A 191 -30.33 12.08 6.35
CA ALA A 191 -30.84 10.70 6.38
C ALA A 191 -31.83 10.49 7.53
N LYS A 192 -31.51 11.02 8.71
CA LYS A 192 -32.41 10.96 9.87
C LYS A 192 -33.72 11.73 9.63
N LYS A 193 -33.65 12.91 9.00
CA LYS A 193 -34.82 13.76 8.73
C LYS A 193 -35.74 13.21 7.63
N THR A 194 -35.17 12.57 6.61
CA THR A 194 -35.93 12.11 5.43
C THR A 194 -36.30 10.62 5.49
N GLY A 195 -35.75 9.87 6.44
CA GLY A 195 -35.91 8.41 6.53
C GLY A 195 -35.22 7.64 5.38
N ARG A 196 -34.40 8.31 4.57
CA ARG A 196 -33.70 7.72 3.42
C ARG A 196 -32.31 7.21 3.83
N GLY A 197 -31.81 6.22 3.07
CA GLY A 197 -30.49 5.64 3.32
C GLY A 197 -29.36 6.66 3.22
N HIS A 198 -28.42 6.61 4.16
CA HIS A 198 -27.26 7.50 4.23
C HIS A 198 -26.49 7.60 2.91
N GLU A 199 -26.14 6.46 2.30
CA GLU A 199 -25.37 6.44 1.05
C GLU A 199 -26.15 7.02 -0.13
N THR A 200 -27.49 6.91 -0.13
CA THR A 200 -28.35 7.48 -1.19
C THR A 200 -28.28 9.01 -1.16
N ILE A 201 -28.36 9.60 0.04
CA ILE A 201 -28.23 11.05 0.21
C ILE A 201 -26.79 11.48 -0.07
N ARG A 202 -25.81 10.75 0.46
CA ARG A 202 -24.38 11.04 0.24
C ARG A 202 -24.03 11.07 -1.25
N SER A 203 -24.48 10.07 -2.00
CA SER A 203 -24.28 9.99 -3.44
C SER A 203 -24.98 11.12 -4.19
N LEU A 204 -26.20 11.50 -3.79
CA LEU A 204 -26.91 12.65 -4.35
C LEU A 204 -26.12 13.96 -4.13
N LEU A 205 -25.71 14.23 -2.89
CA LEU A 205 -24.93 15.43 -2.53
C LEU A 205 -23.56 15.47 -3.21
N GLN A 206 -22.95 14.31 -3.47
CA GLN A 206 -21.69 14.21 -4.19
C GLN A 206 -21.86 14.42 -5.70
N SER A 207 -23.01 14.04 -6.27
CA SER A 207 -23.31 14.19 -7.69
C SER A 207 -23.64 15.62 -8.10
N VAL A 208 -24.13 16.44 -7.18
CA VAL A 208 -24.49 17.84 -7.42
C VAL A 208 -23.28 18.73 -7.13
N GLU A 209 -22.83 19.45 -8.14
CA GLU A 209 -21.57 20.19 -8.07
C GLU A 209 -21.59 21.28 -6.99
N GLN A 210 -22.70 22.02 -6.86
CA GLN A 210 -22.87 23.09 -5.87
C GLN A 210 -22.75 22.58 -4.42
N THR A 211 -23.43 21.47 -4.09
CA THR A 211 -23.34 20.86 -2.75
C THR A 211 -21.97 20.24 -2.52
N SER A 212 -21.37 19.67 -3.56
CA SER A 212 -20.01 19.16 -3.47
C SER A 212 -19.01 20.28 -3.18
N GLN A 213 -19.09 21.44 -3.83
CA GLN A 213 -18.15 22.54 -3.59
C GLN A 213 -18.34 23.18 -2.21
N SER A 214 -19.59 23.33 -1.77
CA SER A 214 -19.96 23.92 -0.49
C SER A 214 -19.65 23.01 0.72
N LEU A 215 -19.88 21.69 0.58
CA LEU A 215 -19.85 20.74 1.70
C LEU A 215 -18.65 19.78 1.65
N ASN A 216 -17.83 19.79 0.58
CA ASN A 216 -16.86 18.71 0.39
C ASN A 216 -15.83 18.58 1.50
N SER A 217 -15.76 17.35 2.00
CA SER A 217 -14.58 16.73 2.54
C SER A 217 -13.39 16.90 1.59
N LYS A 218 -12.39 17.63 2.07
CA LYS A 218 -11.16 18.00 1.37
C LYS A 218 -10.53 16.77 0.68
N LYS A 219 -10.49 16.70 -0.66
CA LYS A 219 -9.83 15.61 -1.45
C LYS A 219 -8.43 15.26 -0.92
N PRO A 220 -8.00 13.98 -0.90
CA PRO A 220 -6.65 13.61 -0.46
C PRO A 220 -5.58 14.44 -1.18
N LEU A 221 -4.56 14.87 -0.46
CA LEU A 221 -3.50 15.68 -1.04
C LEU A 221 -2.76 14.86 -2.10
N SER A 222 -2.62 15.39 -3.32
CA SER A 222 -1.90 14.70 -4.40
C SER A 222 -0.42 14.53 -4.06
N LYS A 223 0.24 13.52 -4.66
CA LYS A 223 1.69 13.31 -4.51
C LYS A 223 2.50 14.55 -4.96
N GLN A 224 2.03 15.25 -5.99
CA GLN A 224 2.68 16.46 -6.50
C GLN A 224 2.57 17.60 -5.49
N ASN A 225 1.40 17.81 -4.89
CA ASN A 225 1.24 18.79 -3.82
C ASN A 225 2.09 18.42 -2.59
N ALA A 226 2.21 17.14 -2.23
CA ALA A 226 3.09 16.70 -1.15
C ALA A 226 4.57 17.07 -1.41
N LYS A 227 5.04 16.95 -2.66
CA LYS A 227 6.40 17.36 -3.07
C LYS A 227 6.58 18.88 -2.92
N VAL A 228 5.59 19.68 -3.34
CA VAL A 228 5.61 21.14 -3.19
C VAL A 228 5.68 21.53 -1.71
N ILE A 229 4.90 20.87 -0.85
CA ILE A 229 4.87 21.12 0.60
C ILE A 229 6.21 20.78 1.25
N GLU A 230 6.80 19.63 0.92
CA GLU A 230 8.10 19.25 1.47
C GLU A 230 9.20 20.23 1.02
N ARG A 231 9.20 20.66 -0.25
CA ARG A 231 10.14 21.66 -0.75
C ARG A 231 9.97 23.00 -0.04
N ALA A 232 8.72 23.45 0.12
CA ALA A 232 8.41 24.67 0.86
C ALA A 232 8.90 24.61 2.32
N ARG A 233 8.78 23.46 2.98
CA ARG A 233 9.34 23.22 4.32
C ARG A 233 10.86 23.37 4.34
N ARG A 234 11.58 22.84 3.34
CA ARG A 234 13.03 22.99 3.22
C ARG A 234 13.50 24.45 3.06
N TYR A 235 12.65 25.32 2.52
CA TYR A 235 12.89 26.77 2.43
C TYR A 235 12.40 27.55 3.67
N GLY A 236 12.04 26.87 4.77
CA GLY A 236 11.66 27.51 6.03
C GLY A 236 10.19 27.95 6.13
N ILE A 237 9.34 27.65 5.14
CA ILE A 237 7.92 28.04 5.20
C ILE A 237 7.20 27.24 6.30
N THR A 238 6.44 27.92 7.17
CA THR A 238 5.78 27.26 8.32
C THR A 238 4.57 26.41 7.91
N TRP A 239 4.28 25.37 8.71
CA TRP A 239 3.12 24.50 8.48
C TRP A 239 1.79 25.26 8.47
N ASN A 240 1.65 26.34 9.25
CA ASN A 240 0.43 27.14 9.33
C ASN A 240 0.15 27.87 8.02
N VAL A 241 1.18 28.42 7.38
CA VAL A 241 1.06 29.08 6.06
C VAL A 241 0.66 28.06 4.99
N LEU A 242 1.28 26.87 5.00
CA LEU A 242 0.95 25.79 4.06
C LEU A 242 -0.47 25.25 4.30
N ALA A 243 -0.89 25.10 5.55
CA ALA A 243 -2.23 24.66 5.93
C ALA A 243 -3.31 25.60 5.37
N LYS A 244 -3.11 26.91 5.47
CA LYS A 244 -4.00 27.92 4.87
C LYS A 244 -4.02 27.82 3.34
N ARG A 245 -2.84 27.83 2.70
CA ARG A 245 -2.73 27.78 1.23
C ARG A 245 -3.38 26.55 0.60
N PHE A 246 -3.19 25.38 1.20
CA PHE A 246 -3.77 24.13 0.69
C PHE A 246 -5.16 23.84 1.25
N ASN A 247 -5.72 24.73 2.08
CA ASN A 247 -6.97 24.55 2.82
C ASN A 247 -7.04 23.17 3.52
N LYS A 248 -6.02 22.82 4.30
CA LYS A 248 -5.85 21.50 4.95
C LYS A 248 -5.38 21.65 6.39
N SER A 249 -5.63 20.66 7.24
CA SER A 249 -5.04 20.64 8.58
C SER A 249 -3.54 20.34 8.52
N VAL A 250 -2.78 20.87 9.48
CA VAL A 250 -1.34 20.61 9.61
C VAL A 250 -1.05 19.10 9.66
N GLY A 251 -1.81 18.35 10.44
CA GLY A 251 -1.67 16.89 10.53
C GLY A 251 -1.92 16.15 9.20
N SER A 252 -2.83 16.67 8.35
CA SER A 252 -3.04 16.11 7.02
C SER A 252 -1.85 16.35 6.09
N LEU A 253 -1.23 17.54 6.17
CA LEU A 253 -0.02 17.86 5.39
C LEU A 253 1.18 17.03 5.84
N GLN A 254 1.40 16.92 7.15
CA GLN A 254 2.46 16.09 7.71
C GLN A 254 2.32 14.63 7.29
N LYS A 255 1.12 14.04 7.40
CA LYS A 255 0.86 12.67 6.92
C LYS A 255 1.13 12.51 5.43
N ALA A 256 0.81 13.51 4.61
CA ALA A 256 1.09 13.46 3.17
C ALA A 256 2.61 13.47 2.89
N VAL A 257 3.38 14.30 3.59
CA VAL A 257 4.84 14.36 3.48
C VAL A 257 5.49 13.06 3.98
N VAL A 258 5.02 12.50 5.09
CA VAL A 258 5.50 11.21 5.63
C VAL A 258 5.25 10.08 4.63
N ARG A 259 4.06 10.01 4.01
CA ARG A 259 3.77 9.02 2.94
C ARG A 259 4.66 9.20 1.72
N LEU A 260 4.97 10.45 1.35
CA LEU A 260 5.88 10.74 0.24
C LEU A 260 7.30 10.24 0.54
N ARG A 261 7.83 10.52 1.74
CA ARG A 261 9.13 9.99 2.22
C ARG A 261 9.16 8.46 2.22
N ALA A 262 8.12 7.83 2.77
CA ALA A 262 7.97 6.37 2.77
C ALA A 262 7.96 5.77 1.35
N THR A 263 7.33 6.46 0.39
CA THR A 263 7.32 6.02 -1.02
C THR A 263 8.72 6.06 -1.61
N ARG A 264 9.52 7.11 -1.33
CA ARG A 264 10.92 7.18 -1.77
C ARG A 264 11.77 6.09 -1.14
N LEU A 265 11.63 5.86 0.17
CA LEU A 265 12.36 4.80 0.87
C LEU A 265 12.09 3.42 0.28
N LYS A 266 10.83 3.11 -0.07
CA LYS A 266 10.45 1.86 -0.74
C LYS A 266 11.06 1.67 -2.13
N GLN A 267 11.51 2.75 -2.78
CA GLN A 267 12.16 2.71 -4.09
C GLN A 267 13.68 2.55 -4.00
N LEU A 268 14.26 2.63 -2.80
CA LEU A 268 15.71 2.51 -2.62
C LEU A 268 16.17 1.06 -2.72
N ASN A 269 17.23 0.85 -3.49
CA ASN A 269 17.97 -0.40 -3.44
C ASN A 269 19.00 -0.35 -2.31
N ILE A 270 18.67 -0.98 -1.18
CA ILE A 270 19.56 -1.08 -0.03
C ILE A 270 20.19 -2.47 -0.03
N SER A 271 21.52 -2.53 -0.19
CA SER A 271 22.32 -3.75 -0.08
C SER A 271 23.08 -3.77 1.25
N TYR A 272 23.23 -4.97 1.82
CA TYR A 272 24.04 -5.21 3.01
C TYR A 272 24.62 -6.62 2.96
N VAL A 273 25.75 -6.83 3.62
CA VAL A 273 26.34 -8.16 3.84
C VAL A 273 25.76 -8.74 5.13
N LYS A 274 25.21 -9.95 5.08
CA LYS A 274 24.65 -10.62 6.26
C LYS A 274 25.80 -11.20 7.08
N LEU A 275 26.00 -10.68 8.28
CA LEU A 275 26.97 -11.20 9.25
C LEU A 275 26.24 -12.03 10.31
N ASP A 276 26.87 -13.10 10.80
CA ASP A 276 26.27 -13.99 11.80
C ASP A 276 26.03 -13.29 13.14
N VAL A 277 26.89 -12.33 13.48
CA VAL A 277 26.75 -11.49 14.69
C VAL A 277 25.42 -10.73 14.74
N PHE A 278 24.73 -10.52 13.61
CA PHE A 278 23.42 -9.85 13.57
C PHE A 278 22.27 -10.69 14.12
N GLN A 279 22.50 -11.98 14.38
CA GLN A 279 21.48 -12.88 14.94
C GLN A 279 21.42 -12.82 16.47
N ARG A 280 22.42 -12.22 17.12
CA ARG A 280 22.44 -12.09 18.58
C ARG A 280 21.47 -11.01 19.04
N ASP A 281 20.85 -11.21 20.20
CA ASP A 281 19.90 -10.25 20.77
C ASP A 281 20.58 -8.93 21.19
N ASP A 282 21.85 -9.01 21.61
CA ASP A 282 22.69 -7.86 22.01
C ASP A 282 23.38 -7.16 20.83
N ALA A 283 23.15 -7.62 19.59
CA ALA A 283 23.93 -7.20 18.43
C ALA A 283 23.87 -5.69 18.18
N GLU A 284 22.69 -5.08 18.30
CA GLU A 284 22.55 -3.64 18.04
C GLU A 284 23.31 -2.80 19.06
N GLU A 285 23.26 -3.16 20.33
CA GLU A 285 23.95 -2.46 21.40
C GLU A 285 25.47 -2.63 21.25
N VAL A 286 25.94 -3.87 21.08
CA VAL A 286 27.37 -4.18 21.01
C VAL A 286 28.00 -3.57 19.76
N ILE A 287 27.40 -3.73 18.58
CA ILE A 287 28.00 -3.28 17.30
C ILE A 287 27.99 -1.75 17.19
N LEU A 288 26.98 -1.08 17.73
CA LEU A 288 26.86 0.39 17.67
C LEU A 288 27.51 1.10 18.86
N SER A 289 27.94 0.37 19.89
CA SER A 289 28.62 0.93 21.06
C SER A 289 29.99 1.58 20.82
N PRO A 290 30.88 1.09 19.91
CA PRO A 290 32.27 1.53 19.88
C PRO A 290 32.42 3.01 19.54
N LEU A 291 33.43 3.66 20.14
CA LEU A 291 33.74 5.07 19.89
C LEU A 291 33.99 5.35 18.40
N ALA A 292 34.64 4.43 17.69
CA ALA A 292 34.88 4.53 16.24
C ALA A 292 33.59 4.61 15.41
N VAL A 293 32.46 4.12 15.93
CA VAL A 293 31.15 4.15 15.26
C VAL A 293 30.33 5.38 15.66
N LYS A 294 30.57 5.94 16.86
CA LYS A 294 29.85 7.09 17.41
C LYS A 294 30.50 8.44 17.12
N LYS A 295 31.83 8.49 17.02
CA LYS A 295 32.60 9.74 16.80
C LYS A 295 33.06 9.78 15.34
N LEU A 296 32.10 9.94 14.43
CA LEU A 296 32.39 10.03 13.00
C LEU A 296 32.74 11.45 12.58
N LEU A 297 33.41 11.57 11.44
CA LEU A 297 33.55 12.87 10.78
C LEU A 297 32.20 13.38 10.27
N PRO A 298 31.98 14.70 10.25
CA PRO A 298 30.86 15.27 9.52
C PRO A 298 30.97 14.95 8.02
N PRO A 299 29.88 15.07 7.25
CA PRO A 299 29.94 14.93 5.81
C PRO A 299 30.94 15.90 5.18
N VAL A 300 31.81 15.34 4.35
CA VAL A 300 32.85 16.09 3.67
C VAL A 300 32.25 16.70 2.41
N LEU A 301 32.11 18.02 2.42
CA LEU A 301 31.53 18.77 1.31
C LEU A 301 32.59 19.21 0.27
N LEU A 302 33.86 19.16 0.65
CA LEU A 302 34.98 19.71 -0.11
C LEU A 302 36.22 18.85 0.12
N ILE A 303 36.91 18.48 -0.97
CA ILE A 303 38.23 17.84 -0.89
C ILE A 303 39.22 18.54 -1.82
N ASP A 304 40.46 18.69 -1.34
CA ASP A 304 41.63 18.98 -2.18
C ASP A 304 42.17 17.68 -2.80
N PRO A 305 42.15 17.53 -4.14
CA PRO A 305 42.67 16.36 -4.84
C PRO A 305 44.14 16.02 -4.58
N LEU A 306 44.95 16.98 -4.13
CA LEU A 306 46.38 16.77 -3.88
C LEU A 306 46.68 16.54 -2.40
N HIS A 307 45.76 16.91 -1.51
CA HIS A 307 45.94 16.82 -0.06
C HIS A 307 44.80 16.02 0.56
N PHE A 308 44.91 14.70 0.44
CA PHE A 308 44.08 13.76 1.20
C PHE A 308 44.71 13.51 2.58
N GLY A 309 44.86 14.56 3.37
CA GLY A 309 45.35 14.46 4.75
C GLY A 309 44.19 14.27 5.71
N PHE A 310 44.08 13.11 6.35
CA PHE A 310 43.31 12.98 7.58
C PHE A 310 44.29 13.00 8.74
N ASP A 311 43.97 13.76 9.79
CA ASP A 311 44.79 13.82 11.00
C ASP A 311 45.10 12.41 11.50
N SER A 312 46.38 12.14 11.73
CA SER A 312 46.94 10.83 12.10
C SER A 312 46.25 10.22 13.33
N GLU A 313 45.67 11.05 14.19
CA GLU A 313 44.88 10.65 15.36
C GLU A 313 43.64 9.80 15.00
N MET A 314 43.05 9.98 13.81
CA MET A 314 41.87 9.23 13.37
C MET A 314 42.16 7.77 12.99
N GLN A 315 43.36 7.48 12.48
CA GLN A 315 43.77 6.12 12.12
C GLN A 315 44.07 5.28 13.36
N VAL A 316 44.52 5.90 14.46
CA VAL A 316 44.92 5.21 15.70
C VAL A 316 43.73 4.60 16.46
N GLN A 317 42.50 5.09 16.22
CA GLN A 317 41.27 4.60 16.86
C GLN A 317 40.32 3.84 15.91
N ALA A 318 40.71 3.61 14.65
CA ALA A 318 39.84 3.04 13.63
C ALA A 318 39.62 1.54 13.85
N ASN A 319 38.53 1.17 14.53
CA ASN A 319 38.03 -0.20 14.51
C ASN A 319 37.23 -0.44 13.21
N GLU A 320 37.97 -0.76 12.15
CA GLU A 320 37.42 -0.96 10.81
C GLU A 320 36.30 -2.01 10.79
N THR A 321 36.52 -3.15 11.44
CA THR A 321 35.53 -4.23 11.53
C THR A 321 34.25 -3.77 12.19
N ALA A 322 34.34 -2.96 13.27
CA ALA A 322 33.18 -2.39 13.92
C ALA A 322 32.42 -1.43 13.01
N MET A 323 33.12 -0.55 12.26
CA MET A 323 32.49 0.40 11.34
C MET A 323 31.77 -0.31 10.18
N VAL A 324 32.42 -1.30 9.56
CA VAL A 324 31.81 -2.10 8.49
C VAL A 324 30.59 -2.88 9.01
N SER A 325 30.71 -3.49 10.19
CA SER A 325 29.61 -4.23 10.83
C SER A 325 28.43 -3.31 11.17
N ALA A 326 28.71 -2.14 11.73
CA ALA A 326 27.70 -1.13 12.04
C ALA A 326 26.99 -0.62 10.78
N MET A 327 27.74 -0.32 9.72
CA MET A 327 27.18 0.11 8.44
C MET A 327 26.18 -0.92 7.90
N HIS A 328 26.55 -2.19 7.84
CA HIS A 328 25.69 -3.26 7.34
C HIS A 328 24.51 -3.54 8.27
N LEU A 329 24.69 -3.46 9.58
CA LEU A 329 23.61 -3.58 10.57
C LEU A 329 22.53 -2.50 10.36
N LEU A 330 22.96 -1.24 10.23
CA LEU A 330 22.05 -0.09 10.03
C LEU A 330 21.27 -0.23 8.72
N ARG A 331 21.94 -0.64 7.63
CA ARG A 331 21.28 -0.92 6.36
C ARG A 331 20.30 -2.08 6.45
N ARG A 332 20.65 -3.15 7.16
CA ARG A 332 19.75 -4.28 7.44
C ARG A 332 18.51 -3.79 8.20
N ARG A 333 18.69 -3.07 9.30
CA ARG A 333 17.60 -2.52 10.13
C ARG A 333 16.68 -1.62 9.32
N ALA A 334 17.24 -0.71 8.53
CA ALA A 334 16.49 0.16 7.62
C ALA A 334 15.70 -0.65 6.57
N LYS A 335 16.33 -1.62 5.91
CA LYS A 335 15.68 -2.45 4.88
C LYS A 335 14.52 -3.27 5.43
N LEU A 336 14.71 -3.93 6.57
CA LEU A 336 13.65 -4.69 7.25
C LEU A 336 12.49 -3.77 7.68
N SER A 337 12.81 -2.60 8.25
CA SER A 337 11.81 -1.61 8.64
C SER A 337 11.00 -1.11 7.45
N ILE A 338 11.64 -0.85 6.30
CA ILE A 338 10.97 -0.42 5.06
C ILE A 338 10.00 -1.48 4.53
N GLN A 339 10.38 -2.76 4.59
CA GLN A 339 9.52 -3.88 4.16
C GLN A 339 8.24 -3.98 5.00
N GLN A 340 8.32 -3.64 6.29
CA GLN A 340 7.19 -3.68 7.21
C GLN A 340 6.35 -2.38 7.22
N LEU A 341 6.70 -1.36 6.41
CA LEU A 341 5.98 -0.09 6.43
C LEU A 341 4.53 -0.22 5.93
N PRO A 342 3.52 0.14 6.76
CA PRO A 342 2.13 0.16 6.33
C PRO A 342 1.90 1.26 5.29
N TYR A 343 0.71 1.28 4.68
CA TYR A 343 0.34 2.33 3.72
C TYR A 343 0.43 3.76 4.29
N SER A 344 0.13 3.92 5.59
CA SER A 344 0.19 5.20 6.29
C SER A 344 1.10 5.11 7.51
N PRO A 345 2.43 5.22 7.33
CA PRO A 345 3.39 5.03 8.40
C PRO A 345 3.41 6.21 9.38
N LYS A 346 3.89 5.94 10.60
CA LYS A 346 4.15 6.96 11.63
C LYS A 346 5.43 7.73 11.28
N GLY A 347 5.45 9.02 11.62
CA GLY A 347 6.60 9.89 11.36
C GLY A 347 7.88 9.42 12.05
N GLU A 348 7.76 8.90 13.28
CA GLU A 348 8.87 8.39 14.10
C GLU A 348 9.59 7.21 13.44
N VAL A 349 8.82 6.28 12.87
CA VAL A 349 9.39 5.13 12.14
C VAL A 349 10.18 5.59 10.92
N ILE A 350 9.64 6.55 10.16
CA ILE A 350 10.35 7.12 9.00
C ILE A 350 11.61 7.87 9.44
N ASP A 351 11.54 8.60 10.54
CA ASP A 351 12.66 9.35 11.10
C ASP A 351 13.81 8.44 11.53
N ARG A 352 13.49 7.32 12.19
CA ARG A 352 14.46 6.28 12.54
C ARG A 352 15.13 5.69 11.30
N ILE A 353 14.35 5.28 10.30
CA ILE A 353 14.89 4.70 9.05
C ILE A 353 15.85 5.69 8.37
N GLU A 354 15.45 6.95 8.24
CA GLU A 354 16.31 7.96 7.61
C GLU A 354 17.55 8.26 8.45
N THR A 355 17.46 8.19 9.78
CA THR A 355 18.61 8.33 10.69
C THR A 355 19.60 7.19 10.50
N ASP A 356 19.14 5.95 10.41
CA ASP A 356 19.99 4.79 10.15
C ASP A 356 20.72 4.89 8.81
N LEU A 357 20.00 5.35 7.78
CA LEU A 357 20.57 5.56 6.45
C LEU A 357 21.62 6.69 6.45
N ARG A 358 21.34 7.82 7.12
CA ARG A 358 22.32 8.91 7.30
C ARG A 358 23.56 8.43 8.06
N TRP A 359 23.38 7.63 9.11
CA TRP A 359 24.51 7.08 9.86
C TRP A 359 25.34 6.10 9.02
N SER A 360 24.68 5.22 8.28
CA SER A 360 25.36 4.28 7.38
C SER A 360 26.14 5.00 6.26
N TYR A 361 25.66 6.16 5.81
CA TYR A 361 26.37 7.01 4.86
C TYR A 361 27.67 7.56 5.48
N LEU A 362 27.60 8.09 6.70
CA LEU A 362 28.78 8.63 7.40
C LEU A 362 29.86 7.57 7.62
N LEU A 363 29.43 6.37 8.04
CA LEU A 363 30.33 5.23 8.19
C LEU A 363 31.00 4.87 6.87
N GLN A 364 30.23 4.74 5.78
CA GLN A 364 30.82 4.44 4.47
C GLN A 364 31.73 5.55 3.97
N GLN A 365 31.35 6.82 4.14
CA GLN A 365 32.20 7.95 3.78
C GLN A 365 33.54 7.82 4.50
N GLN A 366 33.54 7.59 5.81
CA GLN A 366 34.77 7.45 6.59
C GLN A 366 35.62 6.24 6.16
N LEU A 367 34.99 5.10 5.84
CA LEU A 367 35.70 3.96 5.25
C LEU A 367 36.34 4.33 3.90
N VAL A 368 35.61 5.04 3.03
CA VAL A 368 36.16 5.54 1.75
C VAL A 368 37.33 6.49 2.00
N LEU A 369 37.27 7.37 2.99
CA LEU A 369 38.39 8.24 3.36
C LEU A 369 39.65 7.45 3.73
N PHE A 370 39.51 6.33 4.44
CA PHE A 370 40.63 5.43 4.74
C PHE A 370 41.15 4.68 3.49
N ALA A 371 40.26 4.35 2.56
CA ALA A 371 40.59 3.63 1.33
C ALA A 371 41.22 4.52 0.24
N ILE A 372 40.97 5.83 0.26
CA ILE A 372 41.38 6.73 -0.83
C ILE A 372 42.90 6.77 -0.99
N GLN A 373 43.66 6.90 0.09
CA GLN A 373 45.12 6.99 0.03
C GLN A 373 45.78 5.78 -0.68
N PRO A 374 45.53 4.52 -0.26
CA PRO A 374 46.09 3.37 -0.96
C PRO A 374 45.56 3.24 -2.40
N CYS A 375 44.31 3.63 -2.68
CA CYS A 375 43.80 3.66 -4.04
C CYS A 375 44.51 4.70 -4.93
N ILE A 376 44.81 5.89 -4.41
CA ILE A 376 45.57 6.92 -5.13
C ILE A 376 46.98 6.42 -5.45
N ALA A 377 47.64 5.73 -4.51
CA ALA A 377 48.95 5.13 -4.76
C ALA A 377 48.91 4.15 -5.94
N VAL A 378 47.88 3.28 -6.01
CA VAL A 378 47.67 2.38 -7.15
C VAL A 378 47.41 3.16 -8.44
N ALA A 379 46.58 4.20 -8.41
CA ALA A 379 46.32 5.03 -9.59
C ALA A 379 47.61 5.70 -10.11
N ILE A 380 48.42 6.29 -9.22
CA ILE A 380 49.71 6.91 -9.57
C ILE A 380 50.66 5.88 -10.18
N GLN A 381 50.70 4.65 -9.64
CA GLN A 381 51.53 3.58 -10.19
C GLN A 381 51.11 3.20 -11.62
N HIS A 382 49.81 3.11 -11.91
CA HIS A 382 49.30 2.84 -13.26
C HIS A 382 49.56 4.00 -14.23
N ILE A 383 49.46 5.24 -13.76
CA ILE A 383 49.71 6.45 -14.57
C ILE A 383 51.21 6.63 -14.85
N GLY A 384 52.07 6.24 -13.91
CA GLY A 384 53.53 6.41 -13.98
C GLY A 384 54.02 7.83 -13.70
N ARG A 385 53.13 8.75 -13.28
CA ARG A 385 53.45 10.14 -12.90
C ARG A 385 52.62 10.58 -11.69
N PRO A 386 53.14 11.48 -10.84
CA PRO A 386 52.38 11.99 -9.71
C PRO A 386 51.22 12.88 -10.15
N LEU A 387 50.13 12.91 -9.35
CA LEU A 387 48.91 13.64 -9.71
C LEU A 387 49.12 15.14 -9.94
N HIS A 388 50.06 15.78 -9.25
CA HIS A 388 50.30 17.22 -9.38
C HIS A 388 50.95 17.62 -10.71
N GLU A 389 51.48 16.67 -11.49
CA GLU A 389 52.02 16.90 -12.83
C GLU A 389 50.96 16.81 -13.94
N LEU A 390 49.75 16.36 -13.61
CA LEU A 390 48.66 16.14 -14.56
C LEU A 390 47.79 17.39 -14.73
N PRO A 391 47.13 17.57 -15.89
CA PRO A 391 46.14 18.61 -16.09
C PRO A 391 45.01 18.54 -15.04
N PRO A 392 44.52 19.68 -14.50
CA PRO A 392 43.53 19.69 -13.43
C PRO A 392 42.26 18.87 -13.71
N LEU A 393 41.77 18.87 -14.96
CA LEU A 393 40.58 18.11 -15.35
C LEU A 393 40.82 16.59 -15.29
N GLU A 394 42.02 16.13 -15.65
CA GLU A 394 42.38 14.72 -15.59
C GLU A 394 42.50 14.26 -14.13
N VAL A 395 43.12 15.07 -13.27
CA VAL A 395 43.19 14.78 -11.82
C VAL A 395 41.80 14.64 -11.22
N ILE A 396 40.87 15.55 -11.54
CA ILE A 396 39.48 15.47 -11.06
C ILE A 396 38.81 14.19 -11.57
N GLY A 397 39.03 13.82 -12.83
CA GLY A 397 38.51 12.58 -13.43
C GLY A 397 39.01 11.34 -12.68
N ILE A 398 40.33 11.23 -12.49
CA ILE A 398 40.98 10.13 -11.77
C ILE A 398 40.47 10.03 -10.34
N ILE A 399 40.40 11.15 -9.61
CA ILE A 399 39.93 11.14 -8.22
C ILE A 399 38.47 10.72 -8.13
N ASN A 400 37.60 11.17 -9.03
CA ASN A 400 36.20 10.74 -9.05
C ASN A 400 36.07 9.24 -9.34
N GLU A 401 36.89 8.69 -10.25
CA GLU A 401 36.93 7.27 -10.54
C GLU A 401 37.43 6.46 -9.33
N VAL A 402 38.51 6.92 -8.68
CA VAL A 402 39.04 6.34 -7.44
C VAL A 402 37.98 6.34 -6.33
N ILE A 403 37.29 7.45 -6.10
CA ILE A 403 36.23 7.56 -5.10
C ILE A 403 35.08 6.60 -5.43
N SER A 404 34.68 6.50 -6.70
CA SER A 404 33.60 5.59 -7.12
C SER A 404 33.97 4.13 -6.86
N ILE A 405 35.17 3.69 -7.25
CA ILE A 405 35.62 2.31 -7.05
C ILE A 405 35.81 2.00 -5.57
N ALA A 406 36.40 2.94 -4.82
CA ALA A 406 36.56 2.79 -3.38
C ALA A 406 35.21 2.69 -2.68
N ASN A 407 34.22 3.48 -3.09
CA ASN A 407 32.86 3.43 -2.56
C ASN A 407 32.20 2.07 -2.75
N ASP A 408 32.21 1.54 -3.97
CA ASP A 408 31.55 0.27 -4.30
C ASP A 408 32.19 -0.90 -3.55
N SER A 409 33.53 -0.88 -3.46
CA SER A 409 34.30 -1.84 -2.67
C SER A 409 33.95 -1.74 -1.18
N CYS A 410 34.05 -0.54 -0.58
CA CYS A 410 33.74 -0.30 0.84
C CYS A 410 32.30 -0.69 1.20
N GLY A 411 31.34 -0.41 0.31
CA GLY A 411 29.92 -0.70 0.51
C GLY A 411 29.58 -2.19 0.48
N SER A 412 30.48 -3.04 0.00
CA SER A 412 30.32 -4.50 -0.11
C SER A 412 31.34 -5.30 0.70
N LEU A 413 32.17 -4.63 1.52
CA LEU A 413 33.15 -5.27 2.38
C LEU A 413 32.51 -6.30 3.32
N ASP A 414 33.17 -7.44 3.42
CA ASP A 414 32.80 -8.57 4.27
C ASP A 414 33.94 -8.86 5.26
N PRO A 415 33.84 -8.40 6.52
CA PRO A 415 34.90 -8.60 7.51
C PRO A 415 35.12 -10.08 7.84
N SER A 416 34.14 -10.96 7.62
CA SER A 416 34.28 -12.40 7.88
C SER A 416 35.24 -13.10 6.90
N LYS A 417 35.48 -12.49 5.74
CA LYS A 417 36.38 -13.00 4.69
C LYS A 417 37.79 -12.41 4.76
N GLY A 418 38.12 -11.72 5.85
CA GLY A 418 39.41 -11.04 6.01
C GLY A 418 39.61 -9.88 5.04
N GLN A 419 38.53 -9.31 4.51
CA GLN A 419 38.59 -8.11 3.68
C GLN A 419 38.85 -6.87 4.56
N SER A 420 39.61 -5.92 4.03
CA SER A 420 39.92 -4.67 4.72
C SER A 420 39.79 -3.46 3.79
N THR A 421 39.58 -2.32 4.40
CA THR A 421 39.28 -1.03 3.76
C THR A 421 40.50 -0.46 3.05
N THR A 422 41.70 -0.81 3.49
CA THR A 422 42.93 -0.39 2.82
C THR A 422 43.30 -1.32 1.67
N ARG A 423 43.22 -2.64 1.85
CA ARG A 423 43.70 -3.62 0.87
C ARG A 423 42.68 -3.92 -0.22
N THR A 424 41.41 -4.13 0.13
CA THR A 424 40.41 -4.63 -0.81
C THR A 424 40.04 -3.59 -1.87
N PRO A 425 39.75 -2.32 -1.55
CA PRO A 425 39.55 -1.27 -2.56
C PRO A 425 40.74 -1.07 -3.49
N ALA A 426 41.97 -1.01 -2.97
CA ALA A 426 43.17 -0.84 -3.78
C ALA A 426 43.39 -2.01 -4.75
N ALA A 427 43.18 -3.26 -4.30
CA ALA A 427 43.26 -4.44 -5.16
C ALA A 427 42.15 -4.48 -6.22
N THR A 428 40.94 -4.01 -5.88
CA THR A 428 39.85 -3.88 -6.86
C THR A 428 40.19 -2.84 -7.92
N LEU A 429 40.72 -1.68 -7.51
CA LEU A 429 41.16 -0.62 -8.41
C LEU A 429 42.27 -1.11 -9.36
N ASP A 430 43.29 -1.78 -8.84
CA ASP A 430 44.39 -2.34 -9.63
C ASP A 430 43.87 -3.30 -10.72
N ARG A 431 42.95 -4.19 -10.35
CA ARG A 431 42.30 -5.11 -11.29
C ARG A 431 41.44 -4.39 -12.33
N THR A 432 40.71 -3.34 -11.94
CA THR A 432 39.88 -2.59 -12.89
C THR A 432 40.76 -1.87 -13.90
N LEU A 433 41.78 -1.14 -13.45
CA LEU A 433 42.70 -0.38 -14.30
C LEU A 433 43.50 -1.28 -15.26
N SER A 434 43.96 -2.43 -14.76
CA SER A 434 44.65 -3.43 -15.58
C SER A 434 43.79 -3.99 -16.71
N LYS A 435 42.47 -4.10 -16.51
CA LYS A 435 41.53 -4.61 -17.52
C LYS A 435 41.09 -3.55 -18.51
N SER A 436 40.93 -2.31 -18.06
CA SER A 436 40.30 -1.25 -18.83
C SER A 436 41.31 -0.41 -19.63
N ASN A 437 42.60 -0.43 -19.26
CA ASN A 437 43.65 0.42 -19.86
C ASN A 437 43.23 1.90 -19.96
N THR A 438 42.35 2.35 -19.05
CA THR A 438 41.56 3.59 -19.14
C THR A 438 42.36 4.83 -18.75
N LEU A 439 43.37 4.69 -17.91
CA LEU A 439 44.21 5.80 -17.45
C LEU A 439 45.47 5.94 -18.31
N LYS A 440 45.30 6.14 -19.63
CA LYS A 440 46.39 6.57 -20.51
C LYS A 440 46.38 8.09 -20.61
N VAL A 441 47.33 8.72 -19.92
CA VAL A 441 47.56 10.18 -19.97
C VAL A 441 48.28 10.53 -21.28
N GLN A 442 47.87 11.62 -21.94
CA GLN A 442 48.61 12.17 -23.09
C GLN A 442 49.85 12.92 -22.60
N ASP A 443 50.98 12.79 -23.29
CA ASP A 443 52.21 13.54 -22.99
C ASP A 443 52.03 15.04 -23.26
N ARG A 444 51.46 15.77 -22.29
CA ARG A 444 51.37 17.23 -22.27
C ARG A 444 51.76 17.73 -20.88
N ALA A 445 52.77 18.58 -20.82
CA ALA A 445 53.19 19.20 -19.57
C ALA A 445 52.09 20.14 -19.05
N ALA A 446 51.69 19.99 -17.78
CA ALA A 446 50.78 20.92 -17.13
C ALA A 446 51.47 22.26 -16.88
N THR A 447 50.96 23.33 -17.48
CA THR A 447 51.27 24.71 -17.06
C THR A 447 50.68 24.93 -15.66
N ARG A 448 51.48 25.50 -14.76
CA ARG A 448 51.20 25.76 -13.33
C ARG A 448 49.78 26.30 -13.08
N LEU A 449 48.81 25.40 -12.92
CA LEU A 449 47.42 25.72 -12.62
C LEU A 449 47.08 25.10 -11.27
N LYS A 450 46.56 25.93 -10.37
CA LYS A 450 46.04 25.48 -9.07
C LYS A 450 44.88 24.50 -9.32
N ILE A 451 44.98 23.27 -8.83
CA ILE A 451 43.92 22.27 -8.98
C ILE A 451 42.71 22.72 -8.15
N PRO A 452 41.50 22.81 -8.74
CA PRO A 452 40.33 23.21 -8.00
C PRO A 452 39.87 22.08 -7.07
N SER A 453 39.37 22.46 -5.90
CA SER A 453 38.76 21.52 -4.95
C SER A 453 37.52 20.85 -5.54
N ILE A 454 37.33 19.56 -5.24
CA ILE A 454 36.14 18.82 -5.64
C ILE A 454 35.01 19.13 -4.67
N GLN A 455 33.89 19.62 -5.23
CA GLN A 455 32.67 19.92 -4.49
C GLN A 455 31.78 18.68 -4.37
N LEU A 456 31.27 18.43 -3.17
CA LEU A 456 30.38 17.31 -2.83
C LEU A 456 30.89 15.95 -3.39
N PRO A 457 32.15 15.57 -3.11
CA PRO A 457 32.80 14.40 -3.71
C PRO A 457 32.05 13.09 -3.46
N PHE A 458 31.24 13.06 -2.40
CA PHE A 458 30.54 11.87 -1.91
C PHE A 458 29.02 11.89 -2.13
N LYS A 459 28.50 12.86 -2.91
CA LYS A 459 27.05 13.03 -3.12
C LYS A 459 26.37 11.81 -3.76
N GLN A 460 27.13 10.95 -4.42
CA GLN A 460 26.60 9.78 -5.13
C GLN A 460 27.11 8.45 -4.55
N LEU A 461 27.68 8.43 -3.34
CA LEU A 461 28.13 7.19 -2.69
C LEU A 461 27.02 6.14 -2.59
N VAL A 462 25.79 6.57 -2.29
CA VAL A 462 24.66 5.67 -2.06
C VAL A 462 23.34 6.25 -2.60
N PRO A 463 22.34 5.39 -2.89
CA PRO A 463 21.03 5.83 -3.38
C PRO A 463 20.29 6.81 -2.46
N TRP A 464 20.63 6.86 -1.17
CA TRP A 464 20.02 7.73 -0.16
C TRP A 464 20.86 8.97 0.19
N SER A 465 21.90 9.30 -0.57
CA SER A 465 22.71 10.51 -0.34
C SER A 465 21.89 11.81 -0.37
N TYR A 466 20.67 11.80 -0.94
CA TYR A 466 19.73 12.94 -0.87
C TYR A 466 19.30 13.32 0.57
N LEU A 467 19.53 12.43 1.55
CA LEU A 467 19.29 12.70 2.96
C LEU A 467 20.38 13.58 3.59
N ILE A 468 21.51 13.75 2.91
CA ILE A 468 22.63 14.55 3.36
C ILE A 468 22.50 15.95 2.76
N PRO A 469 22.64 17.03 3.55
CA PRO A 469 22.54 18.39 3.06
C PRO A 469 23.76 18.77 2.21
N ASP A 470 23.53 19.65 1.23
CA ASP A 470 24.58 20.18 0.35
C ASP A 470 25.40 21.32 0.99
N LYS A 471 25.06 21.69 2.22
CA LYS A 471 25.69 22.79 2.98
C LYS A 471 25.82 22.42 4.43
N GLU A 472 26.82 22.99 5.07
CA GLU A 472 27.03 22.84 6.50
C GLU A 472 25.78 23.25 7.30
N GLN A 473 25.52 22.50 8.37
CA GLN A 473 24.36 22.69 9.23
C GLN A 473 24.85 22.97 10.65
N SER A 474 24.09 23.79 11.38
CA SER A 474 24.39 24.14 12.77
C SER A 474 23.20 23.85 13.69
N GLY A 475 23.44 23.85 15.00
CA GLY A 475 22.41 23.66 16.02
C GLY A 475 21.70 22.31 15.92
N ILE A 476 20.37 22.34 15.97
CA ILE A 476 19.52 21.13 15.99
C ILE A 476 19.63 20.35 14.68
N SER A 477 19.73 21.04 13.55
CA SER A 477 19.92 20.41 12.23
C SER A 477 21.24 19.65 12.16
N ALA A 478 22.29 20.15 12.82
CA ALA A 478 23.59 19.45 12.90
C ALA A 478 23.48 18.13 13.66
N MET A 479 22.80 18.13 14.81
CA MET A 479 22.53 16.92 15.60
C MET A 479 21.68 15.92 14.82
N HIS A 480 20.66 16.42 14.11
CA HIS A 480 19.80 15.57 13.32
C HIS A 480 20.56 14.95 12.16
N LEU A 481 21.28 15.73 11.36
CA LEU A 481 21.88 15.29 10.10
C LEU A 481 23.26 14.65 10.24
N GLY A 482 23.85 14.68 11.44
CA GLY A 482 25.10 13.99 11.76
C GLY A 482 26.37 14.84 11.60
N TRP A 483 26.25 16.17 11.69
CA TRP A 483 27.39 17.09 11.68
C TRP A 483 28.17 17.06 13.00
N ASN A 484 27.54 16.59 14.09
CA ASN A 484 28.18 16.37 15.38
C ASN A 484 28.73 14.94 15.51
N GLY A 485 28.99 14.27 14.38
CA GLY A 485 29.55 12.91 14.31
C GLY A 485 28.56 11.76 14.52
N TYR A 486 27.40 12.01 15.12
CA TYR A 486 26.35 11.02 15.27
C TYR A 486 24.96 11.61 14.94
N PRO A 487 24.28 11.12 13.89
CA PRO A 487 22.95 11.58 13.55
C PRO A 487 21.91 11.04 14.55
N LYS A 488 21.04 11.92 15.03
CA LYS A 488 20.00 11.60 16.00
C LYS A 488 18.60 11.70 15.41
N THR A 489 17.71 10.84 15.88
CA THR A 489 16.27 10.99 15.65
C THR A 489 15.75 12.22 16.39
N VAL A 490 14.59 12.71 15.96
CA VAL A 490 13.86 13.79 16.63
C VAL A 490 13.64 13.49 18.12
N ASP A 491 13.33 12.23 18.46
CA ASP A 491 13.05 11.83 19.84
C ASP A 491 14.33 11.74 20.68
N GLU A 492 15.45 11.29 20.11
CA GLU A 492 16.75 11.33 20.81
C GLU A 492 17.20 12.77 21.09
N ILE A 493 17.02 13.68 20.12
CA ILE A 493 17.31 15.11 20.31
C ILE A 493 16.39 15.71 21.37
N SER A 494 15.11 15.29 21.41
CA SER A 494 14.15 15.82 22.37
C SER A 494 14.52 15.41 23.80
N ILE A 495 14.94 14.17 24.00
CA ILE A 495 15.47 13.65 25.27
C ILE A 495 16.72 14.41 25.69
N GLU A 496 17.70 14.55 24.80
CA GLU A 496 18.98 15.20 25.11
C GLU A 496 18.83 16.68 25.46
N LEU A 497 17.92 17.40 24.81
CA LEU A 497 17.68 18.83 25.07
C LEU A 497 16.63 19.08 26.16
N GLY A 498 16.01 18.04 26.72
CA GLY A 498 14.90 18.17 27.67
C GLY A 498 13.70 18.92 27.09
N LYS A 499 13.41 18.76 25.79
CA LYS A 499 12.31 19.42 25.07
C LYS A 499 11.33 18.39 24.53
N SER A 500 10.14 18.85 24.11
CA SER A 500 9.19 17.96 23.42
C SER A 500 9.60 17.67 21.98
N SER A 501 9.31 16.47 21.47
CA SER A 501 9.55 16.10 20.05
C SER A 501 8.84 17.05 19.07
N ASN A 502 7.69 17.60 19.46
CA ASN A 502 6.99 18.61 18.67
C ASN A 502 7.75 19.93 18.58
N TRP A 503 8.49 20.32 19.61
CA TRP A 503 9.36 21.49 19.58
C TRP A 503 10.54 21.27 18.62
N VAL A 504 11.20 20.11 18.71
CA VAL A 504 12.32 19.75 17.81
C VAL A 504 11.87 19.75 16.34
N ARG A 505 10.72 19.14 16.01
CA ARG A 505 10.14 19.14 14.66
C ARG A 505 9.77 20.53 14.10
N ARG A 506 9.67 21.56 14.95
CA ARG A 506 9.44 22.93 14.49
C ARG A 506 10.74 23.64 14.12
N GLN A 507 11.84 23.27 14.78
CA GLN A 507 13.18 23.82 14.53
C GLN A 507 13.83 23.19 13.29
N LEU A 508 13.48 21.93 12.98
CA LEU A 508 13.77 21.24 11.72
C LEU A 508 12.76 21.60 10.61
#